data_AF-A0A3M1GXF1-F1
#
_entry.id   AF-A0A3M1GXF1-F1
#
_cell.length_a   1.000
_cell.length_b   1.000
_cell.length_c   1.000
_cell.angle_alpha   90.00
_cell.angle_beta   90.00
_cell.angle_gamma   90.00
#
_symmetry.space_group_name_H-M   'P 1'
#
loop_
_entity.id
_entity.type
_entity.pdbx_description
1 polymer ?
#
loop_
_entity_poly.entity_id
_entity_poly.type
_entity_poly.pdbx_seq_one_letter_code
_entity_poly.pdbx_strand_id
1 'polypeptide(L)'
;SYERERTIDEENAFASLVEGDATLAMVGHMIQQQGRPLSSLTRNSALLRMLIRNGPDAIRGQEIESAPPIVRLPLVSRYLDGLVYCAALHGRRGWNGVDAAHRHLPASTEQILHPERYLAARRDDPIAVSPPPADALGRGWRPLGCDTLGEWGMRQTLARFVARRDAARAAAGWGGDRYRVYRRERDGALAMVLESVWDDEDEAREAQRRWREVREPGYRWEVRRAGRALTVRRLPLE
;
A
#
# COMPACT_ATOMS: atom_id res chain seq x y z
N SER A 1 -14.24 -4.37 16.13
CA SER A 1 -13.89 -3.20 16.95
C SER A 1 -13.03 -2.28 16.10
N TYR A 2 -13.31 -0.97 16.08
CA TYR A 2 -12.46 0.03 15.43
C TYR A 2 -11.14 0.26 16.20
N GLU A 3 -11.11 -0.14 17.48
CA GLU A 3 -9.95 -0.11 18.37
C GLU A 3 -9.26 -1.48 18.37
N ARG A 4 -8.43 -1.73 17.36
CA ARG A 4 -7.48 -2.84 17.33
C ARG A 4 -6.13 -2.26 16.91
N GLU A 5 -5.05 -2.72 17.52
CA GLU A 5 -3.71 -2.42 17.04
C GLU A 5 -3.56 -2.95 15.60
N ARG A 6 -3.32 -2.04 14.66
CA ARG A 6 -3.11 -2.30 13.24
C ARG A 6 -1.67 -2.01 12.88
N THR A 7 -1.14 -2.80 11.98
CA THR A 7 0.07 -2.44 11.24
C THR A 7 -0.18 -1.21 10.37
N ILE A 8 0.88 -0.54 9.91
CA ILE A 8 0.78 0.61 9.01
C ILE A 8 0.02 0.24 7.72
N ASP A 9 0.21 -0.96 7.17
CA ASP A 9 -0.52 -1.40 5.98
C ASP A 9 -2.02 -1.57 6.25
N GLU A 10 -2.39 -2.28 7.32
CA GLU A 10 -3.79 -2.46 7.73
C GLU A 10 -4.47 -1.12 8.02
N GLU A 11 -3.78 -0.18 8.66
CA GLU A 11 -4.30 1.17 8.93
C GLU A 11 -4.49 1.97 7.64
N ASN A 12 -3.55 1.87 6.69
CA ASN A 12 -3.70 2.50 5.38
C ASN A 12 -4.87 1.91 4.58
N ALA A 13 -5.06 0.59 4.65
CA ALA A 13 -6.17 -0.10 4.01
C ALA A 13 -7.51 0.33 4.61
N PHE A 14 -7.59 0.35 5.95
CA PHE A 14 -8.75 0.82 6.69
C PHE A 14 -9.09 2.28 6.37
N ALA A 15 -8.12 3.18 6.45
CA ALA A 15 -8.34 4.59 6.12
C ALA A 15 -8.79 4.78 4.67
N SER A 16 -8.27 4.00 3.72
CA SER A 16 -8.70 4.06 2.32
C SER A 16 -10.15 3.64 2.13
N LEU A 17 -10.64 2.65 2.89
CA LEU A 17 -12.07 2.29 2.87
C LEU A 17 -12.93 3.47 3.38
N VAL A 18 -12.57 4.07 4.51
CA VAL A 18 -13.34 5.18 5.12
C VAL A 18 -13.37 6.40 4.20
N GLU A 19 -12.21 6.86 3.74
CA GLU A 19 -12.11 8.02 2.85
C GLU A 19 -12.76 7.73 1.48
N GLY A 20 -12.62 6.48 1.00
CA GLY A 20 -13.20 6.02 -0.25
C GLY A 20 -14.73 6.00 -0.24
N ASP A 21 -15.34 5.56 0.85
CA ASP A 21 -16.80 5.58 1.07
C ASP A 21 -17.33 7.03 1.04
N ALA A 22 -16.73 7.91 1.85
CA ALA A 22 -17.09 9.32 1.89
C ALA A 22 -16.95 10.01 0.51
N THR A 23 -15.85 9.74 -0.19
CA THR A 23 -15.61 10.28 -1.54
C THR A 23 -16.62 9.75 -2.54
N LEU A 24 -16.96 8.46 -2.47
CA LEU A 24 -17.96 7.86 -3.35
C LEU A 24 -19.35 8.46 -3.11
N ALA A 25 -19.72 8.70 -1.85
CA ALA A 25 -20.97 9.36 -1.49
C ALA A 25 -21.03 10.79 -2.05
N MET A 26 -19.94 11.56 -1.91
CA MET A 26 -19.82 12.91 -2.50
C MET A 26 -19.99 12.88 -4.02
N VAL A 27 -19.29 11.98 -4.72
CA VAL A 27 -19.40 11.81 -6.18
C VAL A 27 -20.82 11.38 -6.58
N GLY A 28 -21.44 10.50 -5.79
CA GLY A 28 -22.83 10.07 -5.97
C GLY A 28 -23.81 11.22 -5.89
N HIS A 29 -23.66 12.10 -4.90
CA HIS A 29 -24.48 13.29 -4.76
C HIS A 29 -24.34 14.23 -5.97
N MET A 30 -23.10 14.52 -6.40
CA MET A 30 -22.83 15.39 -7.55
C MET A 30 -23.44 14.87 -8.85
N ILE A 31 -23.36 13.56 -9.11
CA ILE A 31 -23.88 12.96 -10.36
C ILE A 31 -25.40 12.80 -10.31
N GLN A 32 -25.97 12.59 -9.13
CA GLN A 32 -27.42 12.62 -8.94
C GLN A 32 -28.00 14.01 -9.26
N GLN A 33 -27.32 15.09 -8.90
CA GLN A 33 -27.72 16.46 -9.29
C GLN A 33 -27.73 16.66 -10.82
N GLN A 34 -26.96 15.87 -11.57
CA GLN A 34 -26.94 15.85 -13.03
C GLN A 34 -27.97 14.88 -13.63
N GLY A 35 -28.89 14.33 -12.83
CA GLY A 35 -29.91 13.38 -13.28
C GLY A 35 -29.38 11.98 -13.63
N ARG A 36 -28.16 11.65 -13.21
CA ARG A 36 -27.50 10.37 -13.50
C ARG A 36 -27.40 9.52 -12.22
N PRO A 37 -27.60 8.20 -12.29
CA PRO A 37 -27.39 7.34 -11.13
C PRO A 37 -25.88 7.10 -10.89
N LEU A 38 -25.46 6.97 -9.62
CA LEU A 38 -24.09 6.58 -9.26
C LEU A 38 -23.65 5.24 -9.89
N SER A 39 -24.61 4.33 -10.13
CA SER A 39 -24.35 3.08 -10.84
C SER A 39 -23.79 3.27 -12.25
N SER A 40 -24.00 4.44 -12.87
CA SER A 40 -23.42 4.76 -14.18
C SER A 40 -21.90 4.91 -14.17
N LEU A 41 -21.30 5.23 -13.01
CA LEU A 41 -19.83 5.25 -12.84
C LEU A 41 -19.29 3.94 -12.27
N THR A 42 -19.98 3.39 -11.28
CA THR A 42 -19.45 2.28 -10.47
C THR A 42 -19.54 0.92 -11.15
N ARG A 43 -20.41 0.75 -12.17
CA ARG A 43 -20.44 -0.48 -13.00
C ARG A 43 -19.12 -0.78 -13.70
N ASN A 44 -18.29 0.24 -13.94
CA ASN A 44 -16.97 0.08 -14.54
C ASN A 44 -15.94 0.88 -13.73
N SER A 45 -15.54 0.34 -12.58
CA SER A 45 -14.50 0.93 -11.72
C SER A 45 -13.14 1.05 -12.42
N ALA A 46 -12.85 0.21 -13.42
CA ALA A 46 -11.64 0.31 -14.23
C ALA A 46 -11.64 1.58 -15.10
N LEU A 47 -12.79 1.94 -15.69
CA LEU A 47 -12.96 3.21 -16.40
C LEU A 47 -12.80 4.40 -15.44
N LEU A 48 -13.38 4.32 -14.24
CA LEU A 48 -13.19 5.34 -13.21
C LEU A 48 -11.71 5.51 -12.85
N ARG A 49 -10.97 4.41 -12.68
CA ARG A 49 -9.52 4.43 -12.45
C ARG A 49 -8.77 5.11 -13.59
N MET A 50 -9.16 4.86 -14.84
CA MET A 50 -8.56 5.51 -16.02
C MET A 50 -8.83 7.02 -16.03
N LEU A 51 -10.06 7.45 -15.74
CA LEU A 51 -10.42 8.87 -15.65
C LEU A 51 -9.61 9.59 -14.57
N ILE A 52 -9.48 8.98 -13.38
CA ILE A 52 -8.69 9.52 -12.28
C ILE A 52 -7.21 9.66 -12.66
N ARG A 53 -6.64 8.66 -13.34
CA ARG A 53 -5.24 8.70 -13.79
C ARG A 53 -4.98 9.79 -14.83
N ASN A 54 -5.95 10.05 -15.69
CA ASN A 54 -5.83 11.01 -16.79
C ASN A 54 -6.26 12.45 -16.42
N GLY A 55 -6.92 12.64 -15.27
CA GLY A 55 -7.39 13.95 -14.80
C GLY A 55 -7.57 13.98 -13.28
N PRO A 56 -6.49 13.89 -12.48
CA PRO A 56 -6.58 13.79 -11.02
C PRO A 56 -7.14 15.05 -10.35
N ASP A 57 -7.06 16.20 -11.02
CA ASP A 57 -7.47 17.50 -10.46
C ASP A 57 -8.99 17.66 -10.35
N ALA A 58 -9.77 16.82 -11.04
CA ALA A 58 -11.23 16.83 -10.96
C ALA A 58 -11.79 16.31 -9.61
N ILE A 59 -10.96 15.62 -8.81
CA ILE A 59 -11.36 15.01 -7.51
C ILE A 59 -10.56 15.62 -6.34
N ARG A 60 -9.56 16.46 -6.62
CA ARG A 60 -8.73 17.11 -5.59
C ARG A 60 -9.48 18.32 -5.01
N GLY A 61 -9.83 18.27 -3.73
CA GLY A 61 -10.27 19.44 -2.98
C GLY A 61 -9.10 20.41 -2.74
N GLN A 62 -9.36 21.72 -2.73
CA GLN A 62 -8.33 22.76 -2.59
C GLN A 62 -7.50 22.64 -1.29
N GLU A 63 -8.05 22.05 -0.23
CA GLU A 63 -7.35 21.85 1.05
C GLU A 63 -6.20 20.82 0.94
N ILE A 64 -6.35 19.78 0.11
CA ILE A 64 -5.32 18.74 -0.10
C ILE A 64 -4.09 19.32 -0.81
N GLU A 65 -4.27 20.35 -1.64
CA GLU A 65 -3.18 21.04 -2.33
C GLU A 65 -2.32 21.91 -1.41
N SER A 66 -2.76 22.19 -0.18
CA SER A 66 -2.00 23.00 0.79
C SER A 66 -1.11 22.18 1.72
N ALA A 67 -1.32 20.86 1.84
CA ALA A 67 -0.54 19.99 2.73
C ALA A 67 0.90 19.75 2.22
N PRO A 68 1.92 19.62 3.11
CA PRO A 68 3.29 19.26 2.72
C PRO A 68 3.33 17.95 1.90
N PRO A 69 4.24 17.76 0.92
CA PRO A 69 4.24 16.60 0.02
C PRO A 69 4.21 15.23 0.70
N ILE A 70 4.86 15.11 1.87
CA ILE A 70 4.90 13.89 2.68
C ILE A 70 3.54 13.52 3.29
N VAL A 71 2.67 14.51 3.49
CA VAL A 71 1.27 14.34 3.96
C VAL A 71 0.32 14.21 2.77
N ARG A 72 0.60 14.94 1.68
CA ARG A 72 -0.24 14.98 0.48
C ARG A 72 -0.29 13.65 -0.27
N LEU A 73 0.85 12.98 -0.45
CA LEU A 73 0.93 11.73 -1.22
C LEU A 73 0.10 10.58 -0.59
N PRO A 74 0.22 10.29 0.72
CA PRO A 74 -0.64 9.31 1.39
C PRO A 74 -2.12 9.70 1.34
N LEU A 75 -2.46 10.96 1.62
CA LEU A 75 -3.86 11.42 1.61
C LEU A 75 -4.49 11.24 0.22
N VAL A 76 -3.88 11.79 -0.83
CA VAL A 76 -4.39 11.67 -2.21
C VAL A 76 -4.53 10.19 -2.63
N SER A 77 -3.60 9.32 -2.23
CA SER A 77 -3.73 7.89 -2.55
C SER A 77 -4.90 7.24 -1.82
N ARG A 78 -5.09 7.52 -0.52
CA ARG A 78 -6.22 6.98 0.27
C ARG A 78 -7.57 7.40 -0.32
N TYR A 79 -7.70 8.66 -0.75
CA TYR A 79 -8.91 9.16 -1.42
C TYR A 79 -9.15 8.48 -2.77
N LEU A 80 -8.13 8.46 -3.65
CA LEU A 80 -8.32 8.00 -5.03
C LEU A 80 -8.38 6.48 -5.16
N ASP A 81 -7.47 5.77 -4.48
CA ASP A 81 -7.48 4.30 -4.49
C ASP A 81 -8.69 3.78 -3.69
N GLY A 82 -9.02 4.42 -2.56
CA GLY A 82 -10.24 4.16 -1.79
C GLY A 82 -11.52 4.37 -2.60
N LEU A 83 -11.63 5.47 -3.34
CA LEU A 83 -12.77 5.73 -4.23
C LEU A 83 -12.94 4.61 -5.26
N VAL A 84 -11.86 4.18 -5.92
CA VAL A 84 -11.94 3.10 -6.91
C VAL A 84 -12.33 1.78 -6.26
N TYR A 85 -11.81 1.50 -5.07
CA TYR A 85 -12.16 0.33 -4.27
C TYR A 85 -13.66 0.32 -3.91
N CYS A 86 -14.16 1.38 -3.27
CA CYS A 86 -15.58 1.50 -2.91
C CYS A 86 -16.48 1.50 -4.15
N ALA A 87 -16.06 2.11 -5.26
CA ALA A 87 -16.77 2.04 -6.53
C ALA A 87 -16.87 0.61 -7.06
N ALA A 88 -15.83 -0.21 -6.93
CA ALA A 88 -15.87 -1.62 -7.33
C ALA A 88 -16.84 -2.44 -6.45
N LEU A 89 -16.83 -2.21 -5.13
CA LEU A 89 -17.78 -2.84 -4.21
C LEU A 89 -19.22 -2.44 -4.53
N HIS A 90 -19.46 -1.13 -4.71
CA HIS A 90 -20.76 -0.58 -5.09
C HIS A 90 -21.22 -1.10 -6.45
N GLY A 91 -20.33 -1.19 -7.43
CA GLY A 91 -20.63 -1.75 -8.75
C GLY A 91 -21.14 -3.18 -8.68
N ARG A 92 -20.68 -3.97 -7.70
CA ARG A 92 -21.04 -5.38 -7.55
C ARG A 92 -22.29 -5.62 -6.70
N ARG A 93 -22.51 -4.85 -5.62
CA ARG A 93 -23.61 -5.09 -4.66
C ARG A 93 -24.31 -3.80 -4.17
N GLY A 94 -24.08 -2.66 -4.81
CA GLY A 94 -24.53 -1.36 -4.32
C GLY A 94 -23.90 -1.02 -2.97
N TRP A 95 -24.54 -0.12 -2.22
CA TRP A 95 -24.10 0.27 -0.88
C TRP A 95 -23.96 -0.90 0.09
N ASN A 96 -24.77 -1.95 -0.05
CA ASN A 96 -24.60 -3.19 0.72
C ASN A 96 -23.20 -3.81 0.57
N GLY A 97 -22.55 -3.64 -0.59
CA GLY A 97 -21.16 -4.06 -0.82
C GLY A 97 -20.15 -3.24 -0.02
N VAL A 98 -20.34 -1.92 0.02
CA VAL A 98 -19.50 -0.99 0.80
C VAL A 98 -19.69 -1.24 2.30
N ASP A 99 -20.94 -1.33 2.76
CA ASP A 99 -21.28 -1.62 4.16
C ASP A 99 -20.72 -2.97 4.62
N ALA A 100 -20.71 -3.97 3.72
CA ALA A 100 -20.12 -5.27 4.02
C ALA A 100 -18.61 -5.18 4.26
N ALA A 101 -17.91 -4.27 3.58
CA ALA A 101 -16.49 -4.05 3.79
C ALA A 101 -16.19 -3.35 5.13
N HIS A 102 -17.07 -2.49 5.63
CA HIS A 102 -16.95 -1.96 7.00
C HIS A 102 -17.11 -3.04 8.09
N ARG A 103 -17.82 -4.14 7.77
CA ARG A 103 -17.92 -5.32 8.66
C ARG A 103 -16.77 -6.29 8.47
N HIS A 104 -16.21 -6.38 7.27
CA HIS A 104 -15.11 -7.25 6.90
C HIS A 104 -13.98 -6.42 6.30
N LEU A 105 -13.24 -5.72 7.16
CA LEU A 105 -12.25 -4.75 6.74
C LEU A 105 -11.23 -5.36 5.75
N PRO A 106 -10.74 -4.57 4.78
CA PRO A 106 -9.59 -4.95 3.98
C PRO A 106 -8.37 -5.14 4.89
N ALA A 107 -7.62 -6.20 4.66
CA ALA A 107 -6.48 -6.63 5.47
C ALA A 107 -5.15 -6.02 5.00
N SER A 108 -5.09 -5.50 3.77
CA SER A 108 -3.87 -4.95 3.17
C SER A 108 -4.18 -3.83 2.17
N THR A 109 -3.19 -2.98 1.89
CA THR A 109 -3.33 -1.98 0.81
C THR A 109 -3.42 -2.61 -0.57
N GLU A 110 -2.93 -3.83 -0.75
CA GLU A 110 -3.12 -4.62 -1.98
C GLU A 110 -4.61 -4.82 -2.28
N GLN A 111 -5.43 -5.15 -1.29
CA GLN A 111 -6.88 -5.31 -1.46
C GLN A 111 -7.58 -4.01 -1.87
N ILE A 112 -7.04 -2.85 -1.47
CA ILE A 112 -7.51 -1.54 -1.94
C ILE A 112 -7.08 -1.27 -3.38
N LEU A 113 -5.81 -1.58 -3.70
CA LEU A 113 -5.23 -1.36 -5.02
C LEU A 113 -5.85 -2.28 -6.07
N HIS A 114 -6.25 -3.50 -5.69
CA HIS A 114 -6.81 -4.55 -6.52
C HIS A 114 -8.11 -5.09 -5.89
N PRO A 115 -9.24 -4.37 -6.00
CA PRO A 115 -10.51 -4.74 -5.36
C PRO A 115 -11.01 -6.14 -5.73
N GLU A 116 -10.62 -6.65 -6.90
CA GLU A 116 -10.89 -8.01 -7.33
C GLU A 116 -10.28 -9.08 -6.41
N ARG A 117 -9.12 -8.81 -5.78
CA ARG A 117 -8.47 -9.69 -4.80
C ARG A 117 -9.28 -9.76 -3.50
N TYR A 118 -9.86 -8.64 -3.08
CA TYR A 118 -10.80 -8.58 -1.94
C TYR A 118 -12.12 -9.30 -2.24
N LEU A 119 -12.64 -9.14 -3.46
CA LEU A 119 -13.92 -9.67 -3.92
C LEU A 119 -13.87 -11.12 -4.45
N ALA A 120 -12.69 -11.73 -4.47
CA ALA A 120 -12.49 -13.09 -4.94
C ALA A 120 -13.24 -14.11 -4.06
N ALA A 121 -13.58 -15.27 -4.63
CA ALA A 121 -14.27 -16.33 -3.89
C ALA A 121 -13.46 -16.80 -2.67
N ARG A 122 -12.13 -16.85 -2.84
CA ARG A 122 -11.16 -16.88 -1.74
C ARG A 122 -10.47 -15.53 -1.70
N ARG A 123 -10.77 -14.74 -0.67
CA ARG A 123 -10.13 -13.45 -0.45
C ARG A 123 -8.61 -13.63 -0.32
N ASP A 124 -7.86 -12.75 -0.97
CA ASP A 124 -6.41 -12.74 -0.94
C ASP A 124 -5.91 -11.97 0.29
N ASP A 125 -5.81 -12.65 1.42
CA ASP A 125 -5.32 -12.07 2.67
C ASP A 125 -3.79 -12.19 2.77
N PRO A 126 -3.09 -11.17 3.32
CA PRO A 126 -1.64 -11.17 3.37
C PRO A 126 -1.09 -12.37 4.14
N ILE A 127 -0.08 -13.00 3.57
CA ILE A 127 0.66 -14.12 4.16
C ILE A 127 1.43 -13.60 5.38
N ALA A 128 1.24 -14.25 6.52
CA ALA A 128 1.93 -13.89 7.75
C ALA A 128 3.46 -14.07 7.63
N VAL A 129 4.21 -12.98 7.79
CA VAL A 129 5.67 -12.97 7.82
C VAL A 129 6.16 -12.69 9.24
N SER A 130 7.09 -13.52 9.72
CA SER A 130 7.69 -13.32 11.05
C SER A 130 8.58 -12.07 11.06
N PRO A 131 8.58 -11.28 12.15
CA PRO A 131 9.45 -10.11 12.22
C PRO A 131 10.92 -10.52 12.21
N PRO A 132 11.80 -9.74 11.55
CA PRO A 132 13.23 -9.98 11.62
C PRO A 132 13.73 -10.09 13.08
N PRO A 133 14.64 -11.03 13.41
CA PRO A 133 15.12 -11.24 14.78
C PRO A 133 15.69 -9.98 15.44
N ALA A 134 15.56 -9.83 16.76
CA ALA A 134 16.00 -8.62 17.47
C ALA A 134 17.52 -8.38 17.37
N ASP A 135 18.27 -9.45 17.16
CA ASP A 135 19.71 -9.55 17.06
C ASP A 135 20.20 -9.74 15.60
N ALA A 136 19.35 -9.55 14.59
CA ALA A 136 19.68 -9.81 13.18
C ALA A 136 20.89 -9.01 12.63
N LEU A 137 21.27 -7.92 13.29
CA LEU A 137 22.45 -7.10 12.93
C LEU A 137 23.65 -7.30 13.87
N GLY A 138 23.53 -8.14 14.89
CA GLY A 138 24.59 -8.44 15.85
C GLY A 138 24.83 -7.34 16.89
N ARG A 139 26.02 -7.39 17.52
CA ARG A 139 26.41 -6.47 18.61
C ARG A 139 26.43 -5.01 18.17
N GLY A 140 26.08 -4.11 19.08
CA GLY A 140 26.06 -2.66 18.84
C GLY A 140 24.82 -2.15 18.12
N TRP A 141 23.80 -2.99 17.91
CA TRP A 141 22.51 -2.64 17.34
C TRP A 141 21.38 -2.94 18.31
N ARG A 142 20.49 -1.98 18.50
CA ARG A 142 19.28 -2.11 19.32
C ARG A 142 18.02 -2.07 18.45
N PRO A 143 17.06 -2.99 18.60
CA PRO A 143 15.79 -2.92 17.88
C PRO A 143 14.96 -1.72 18.35
N LEU A 144 14.29 -1.05 17.41
CA LEU A 144 13.37 0.05 17.71
C LEU A 144 11.90 -0.37 17.60
N GLY A 145 11.54 -1.11 16.56
CA GLY A 145 10.16 -1.51 16.29
C GLY A 145 10.03 -2.31 15.01
N CYS A 146 8.88 -2.96 14.83
CA CYS A 146 8.54 -3.71 13.62
C CYS A 146 7.15 -3.36 13.12
N ASP A 147 6.99 -3.37 11.80
CA ASP A 147 5.73 -3.08 11.13
C ASP A 147 5.69 -3.74 9.75
N THR A 148 4.69 -3.41 8.93
CA THR A 148 4.53 -3.85 7.55
C THR A 148 4.50 -2.65 6.61
N LEU A 149 5.02 -2.82 5.39
CA LEU A 149 4.94 -1.80 4.35
C LEU A 149 3.64 -1.93 3.54
N GLY A 150 3.20 -3.15 3.24
CA GLY A 150 2.17 -3.42 2.25
C GLY A 150 2.65 -3.20 0.81
N GLU A 151 1.82 -3.59 -0.16
CA GLU A 151 2.08 -3.28 -1.58
C GLU A 151 2.27 -1.78 -1.79
N TRP A 152 1.42 -0.95 -1.18
CA TRP A 152 1.50 0.50 -1.36
C TRP A 152 2.79 1.07 -0.78
N GLY A 153 3.19 0.69 0.44
CA GLY A 153 4.42 1.17 1.06
C GLY A 153 5.68 0.68 0.34
N MET A 154 5.66 -0.55 -0.16
CA MET A 154 6.71 -1.12 -1.02
C MET A 154 6.87 -0.27 -2.29
N ARG A 155 5.76 0.00 -2.98
CA ARG A 155 5.72 0.85 -4.17
C ARG A 155 6.25 2.26 -3.90
N GLN A 156 5.83 2.90 -2.81
CA GLN A 156 6.32 4.26 -2.48
C GLN A 156 7.81 4.25 -2.15
N THR A 157 8.29 3.21 -1.46
CA THR A 157 9.71 3.08 -1.11
C THR A 157 10.57 2.97 -2.36
N LEU A 158 10.22 2.06 -3.27
CA LEU A 158 10.93 1.89 -4.54
C LEU A 158 10.82 3.13 -5.44
N ALA A 159 9.68 3.81 -5.46
CA ALA A 159 9.46 5.02 -6.27
C ALA A 159 10.36 6.21 -5.90
N ARG A 160 11.08 6.14 -4.76
CA ARG A 160 12.11 7.12 -4.39
C ARG A 160 13.41 6.94 -5.19
N PHE A 161 13.62 5.78 -5.78
CA PHE A 161 14.90 5.38 -6.40
C PHE A 161 14.75 4.97 -7.86
N VAL A 162 13.58 4.46 -8.26
CA VAL A 162 13.28 4.04 -9.63
C VAL A 162 12.03 4.74 -10.15
N ALA A 163 11.78 4.65 -11.46
CA ALA A 163 10.59 5.23 -12.07
C ALA A 163 9.29 4.69 -11.43
N ARG A 164 8.30 5.55 -11.22
CA ARG A 164 7.04 5.19 -10.52
C ARG A 164 6.32 3.99 -11.14
N ARG A 165 6.38 3.85 -12.47
CA ARG A 165 5.81 2.71 -13.19
C ARG A 165 6.54 1.40 -12.86
N ASP A 166 7.86 1.44 -12.82
CA ASP A 166 8.67 0.28 -12.47
C ASP A 166 8.52 -0.09 -11.00
N ALA A 167 8.43 0.89 -10.10
CA ALA A 167 8.14 0.65 -8.68
C ALA A 167 6.76 0.01 -8.47
N ALA A 168 5.74 0.43 -9.22
CA ALA A 168 4.41 -0.19 -9.16
C ALA A 168 4.44 -1.64 -9.67
N ARG A 169 5.10 -1.89 -10.81
CA ARG A 169 5.23 -3.27 -11.35
C ARG A 169 6.02 -4.17 -10.40
N ALA A 170 7.06 -3.62 -9.76
CA ALA A 170 7.87 -4.32 -8.77
C ALA A 170 7.12 -4.74 -7.52
N ALA A 171 6.05 -4.02 -7.14
CA ALA A 171 5.30 -4.25 -5.91
C ALA A 171 4.02 -5.06 -6.12
N ALA A 172 3.53 -5.17 -7.36
CA ALA A 172 2.21 -5.72 -7.69
C ALA A 172 1.98 -7.18 -7.26
N GLY A 173 3.07 -7.93 -7.08
CA GLY A 173 3.06 -9.33 -6.63
C GLY A 173 3.36 -9.53 -5.15
N TRP A 174 3.27 -8.46 -4.36
CA TRP A 174 3.50 -8.53 -2.92
C TRP A 174 2.44 -9.43 -2.30
N GLY A 175 2.84 -10.41 -1.49
CA GLY A 175 1.91 -11.30 -0.79
C GLY A 175 1.96 -11.17 0.74
N GLY A 176 2.85 -10.34 1.28
CA GLY A 176 3.03 -10.16 2.73
C GLY A 176 4.44 -9.70 3.08
N ASP A 177 4.59 -8.87 4.11
CA ASP A 177 5.90 -8.45 4.60
C ASP A 177 5.94 -8.17 6.10
N ARG A 178 7.17 -8.08 6.62
CA ARG A 178 7.46 -7.60 7.96
C ARG A 178 8.85 -6.98 7.98
N TYR A 179 8.96 -5.75 8.45
CA TYR A 179 10.26 -5.11 8.66
C TYR A 179 10.54 -4.83 10.13
N ARG A 180 11.82 -4.65 10.45
CA ARG A 180 12.29 -4.16 11.74
C ARG A 180 13.35 -3.09 11.52
N VAL A 181 13.25 -2.01 12.30
CA VAL A 181 14.24 -0.94 12.35
C VAL A 181 15.16 -1.15 13.56
N TYR A 182 16.44 -0.89 13.35
CA TYR A 182 17.49 -0.98 14.36
C TYR A 182 18.22 0.34 14.45
N ARG A 183 18.72 0.67 15.64
CA ARG A 183 19.57 1.82 15.91
C ARG A 183 20.95 1.35 16.35
N ARG A 184 21.99 1.86 15.72
CA ARG A 184 23.37 1.62 16.10
C ARG A 184 23.69 2.41 17.37
N GLU A 185 24.28 1.76 18.36
CA GLU A 185 24.49 2.35 19.69
C GLU A 185 25.53 3.46 19.69
N ARG A 186 26.57 3.35 18.84
CA ARG A 186 27.72 4.28 18.85
C ARG A 186 27.40 5.70 18.34
N ASP A 187 26.49 5.82 17.38
CA ASP A 187 26.25 7.05 16.62
C ASP A 187 24.77 7.29 16.28
N GLY A 188 23.88 6.38 16.69
CA GLY A 188 22.44 6.51 16.44
C GLY A 188 22.01 6.18 15.01
N ALA A 189 22.89 5.69 14.13
CA ALA A 189 22.54 5.39 12.75
C ALA A 189 21.43 4.33 12.65
N LEU A 190 20.54 4.47 11.66
CA LEU A 190 19.39 3.58 11.50
C LEU A 190 19.64 2.52 10.43
N ALA A 191 19.28 1.28 10.73
CA ALA A 191 19.23 0.19 9.75
C ALA A 191 17.84 -0.42 9.70
N MET A 192 17.52 -1.07 8.58
CA MET A 192 16.25 -1.78 8.40
C MET A 192 16.52 -3.16 7.82
N VAL A 193 15.80 -4.16 8.32
CA VAL A 193 15.68 -5.48 7.69
C VAL A 193 14.21 -5.67 7.34
N LEU A 194 13.94 -6.04 6.09
CA LEU A 194 12.60 -6.30 5.54
C LEU A 194 12.57 -7.73 5.03
N GLU A 195 11.65 -8.53 5.55
CA GLU A 195 11.30 -9.85 5.02
C GLU A 195 9.99 -9.72 4.25
N SER A 196 9.90 -10.29 3.06
CA SER A 196 8.69 -10.27 2.24
C SER A 196 8.49 -11.59 1.51
N VAL A 197 7.23 -11.90 1.20
CA VAL A 197 6.83 -13.03 0.36
C VAL A 197 5.99 -12.51 -0.79
N TRP A 198 6.08 -13.18 -1.93
CA TRP A 198 5.50 -12.76 -3.22
C TRP A 198 4.56 -13.82 -3.76
N ASP A 199 3.62 -13.52 -4.65
CA ASP A 199 2.60 -14.50 -5.09
C ASP A 199 3.25 -15.66 -5.86
N ASP A 200 4.29 -15.35 -6.63
CA ASP A 200 5.12 -16.35 -7.28
C ASP A 200 6.62 -16.00 -7.33
N GLU A 201 7.42 -16.91 -7.90
CA GLU A 201 8.86 -16.73 -8.02
C GLU A 201 9.27 -15.66 -9.04
N ASP A 202 8.46 -15.42 -10.07
CA ASP A 202 8.75 -14.44 -11.11
C ASP A 202 8.55 -13.02 -10.60
N GLU A 203 7.51 -12.79 -9.81
CA GLU A 203 7.28 -11.55 -9.08
C GLU A 203 8.37 -11.30 -8.04
N ALA A 204 8.76 -12.32 -7.27
CA ALA A 204 9.91 -12.25 -6.37
C ALA A 204 11.20 -11.85 -7.11
N ARG A 205 11.44 -12.42 -8.31
CA ARG A 205 12.59 -12.04 -9.15
C ARG A 205 12.48 -10.61 -9.65
N GLU A 206 11.29 -10.15 -10.02
CA GLU A 206 11.07 -8.76 -10.43
C GLU A 206 11.38 -7.78 -9.31
N ALA A 207 10.80 -8.01 -8.13
CA ALA A 207 11.07 -7.21 -6.94
C ALA A 207 12.56 -7.19 -6.61
N GLN A 208 13.23 -8.34 -6.67
CA GLN A 208 14.67 -8.45 -6.42
C GLN A 208 15.49 -7.59 -7.38
N ARG A 209 15.15 -7.62 -8.69
CA ARG A 209 15.85 -6.80 -9.69
C ARG A 209 15.73 -5.31 -9.34
N ARG A 210 14.54 -4.86 -8.97
CA ARG A 210 14.26 -3.46 -8.64
C ARG A 210 14.93 -3.01 -7.34
N TRP A 211 14.90 -3.85 -6.30
CA TRP A 211 15.63 -3.59 -5.06
C TRP A 211 17.15 -3.47 -5.27
N ARG A 212 17.72 -4.23 -6.21
CA ARG A 212 19.15 -4.13 -6.56
C ARG A 212 19.54 -2.87 -7.33
N GLU A 213 18.57 -2.16 -7.91
CA GLU A 213 18.77 -0.88 -8.59
C GLU A 213 18.80 0.30 -7.59
N VAL A 214 18.32 0.11 -6.35
CA VAL A 214 18.29 1.16 -5.33
C VAL A 214 19.69 1.68 -5.02
N ARG A 215 19.84 3.00 -5.09
CA ARG A 215 21.05 3.74 -4.71
C ARG A 215 20.66 4.86 -3.76
N GLU A 216 21.17 4.82 -2.54
CA GLU A 216 20.90 5.81 -1.50
C GLU A 216 22.22 6.27 -0.89
N PRO A 217 22.53 7.58 -0.92
CA PRO A 217 23.74 8.12 -0.29
C PRO A 217 23.82 7.75 1.20
N GLY A 218 24.98 7.29 1.65
CA GLY A 218 25.21 6.90 3.05
C GLY A 218 24.67 5.52 3.44
N TYR A 219 24.09 4.77 2.51
CA TYR A 219 23.51 3.45 2.79
C TYR A 219 23.95 2.38 1.77
N ARG A 220 24.22 1.18 2.28
CA ARG A 220 24.34 -0.06 1.51
C ARG A 220 23.02 -0.82 1.58
N TRP A 221 22.57 -1.29 0.41
CA TRP A 221 21.39 -2.14 0.28
C TRP A 221 21.82 -3.56 -0.10
N GLU A 222 21.44 -4.54 0.71
CA GLU A 222 21.68 -5.96 0.48
C GLU A 222 20.35 -6.66 0.17
N VAL A 223 20.31 -7.47 -0.89
CA VAL A 223 19.08 -8.13 -1.36
C VAL A 223 19.33 -9.61 -1.58
N ARG A 224 18.63 -10.45 -0.84
CA ARG A 224 18.65 -11.92 -0.98
C ARG A 224 17.25 -12.43 -1.34
N ARG A 225 17.19 -13.46 -2.16
CA ARG A 225 15.96 -14.16 -2.54
C ARG A 225 16.11 -15.65 -2.26
N ALA A 226 15.07 -16.29 -1.75
CA ALA A 226 14.94 -17.73 -1.62
C ALA A 226 13.53 -18.16 -2.06
N GLY A 227 13.40 -18.73 -3.26
CA GLY A 227 12.09 -18.99 -3.86
C GLY A 227 11.25 -17.71 -3.94
N ARG A 228 10.07 -17.75 -3.33
CA ARG A 228 9.13 -16.61 -3.24
C ARG A 228 9.47 -15.58 -2.16
N ALA A 229 10.48 -15.83 -1.31
CA ALA A 229 10.83 -14.94 -0.22
C ALA A 229 11.99 -14.00 -0.57
N LEU A 230 11.92 -12.75 -0.10
CA LEU A 230 12.93 -11.72 -0.26
C LEU A 230 13.32 -11.13 1.10
N THR A 231 14.63 -11.06 1.34
CA THR A 231 15.23 -10.31 2.45
C THR A 231 15.96 -9.09 1.90
N VAL A 232 15.55 -7.90 2.34
CA VAL A 232 16.20 -6.63 2.01
C VAL A 232 16.76 -6.00 3.27
N ARG A 233 18.06 -5.66 3.25
CA ARG A 233 18.73 -4.96 4.35
C ARG A 233 19.20 -3.60 3.87
N ARG A 234 18.79 -2.55 4.56
CA ARG A 234 19.29 -1.18 4.40
C ARG A 234 20.21 -0.89 5.58
N LEU A 235 21.51 -0.78 5.32
CA LEU A 235 22.55 -0.62 6.34
C LEU A 235 23.29 0.71 6.13
N PRO A 236 23.50 1.54 7.16
CA PRO A 236 24.33 2.73 7.02
C PRO A 236 25.77 2.33 6.70
N LEU A 237 26.44 3.12 5.86
CA LEU A 237 27.87 2.99 5.65
C LEU A 237 28.64 3.29 6.95
N GLU A 238 29.87 2.80 7.03
CA GLU A 238 30.72 2.98 8.22
C GLU A 238 31.17 4.41 8.43
#